data_AF-A0A5D4GU96-F1
#
_entry.id   AF-A0A5D4GU96-F1
#
_cell.length_a   1.000
_cell.length_b   1.000
_cell.length_c   1.000
_cell.angle_alpha   90.00
_cell.angle_beta   90.00
_cell.angle_gamma   90.00
#
_symmetry.space_group_name_H-M   'P 1'
#
loop_
_entity.id
_entity.type
_entity.pdbx_description
1 polymer ?
#
loop_
_entity_poly.entity_id
_entity_poly.type
_entity_poly.pdbx_seq_one_letter_code
_entity_poly.pdbx_strand_id
1 'polypeptide(L)'
;MMAIQQNKIAILIGAGAVQNAWEPVLSCFRLINGAEIDSYTANFLFAKSICALRLYSKSLKGMAQLNEERDMVNAMKEIVCLSLKNAQQNGTLKPREEFESILNNLLF
;
A
#
# COMPACT_ATOMS: atom_id res chain seq x y z
N MET A 1 7.77 13.92 39.67
CA MET A 1 8.11 12.85 38.73
C MET A 1 8.75 13.47 37.50
N MET A 2 10.04 13.23 37.26
CA MET A 2 10.69 13.58 35.98
C MET A 2 10.12 12.66 34.90
N ALA A 3 9.51 13.23 33.87
CA ALA A 3 9.11 12.46 32.71
C ALA A 3 10.38 11.95 32.00
N ILE A 4 10.59 10.63 32.01
CA ILE A 4 11.65 10.00 31.24
C ILE A 4 11.31 10.22 29.77
N GLN A 5 12.08 11.07 29.10
CA GLN A 5 11.92 11.33 27.67
C GLN A 5 12.44 10.11 26.92
N GLN A 6 11.54 9.18 26.57
CA GLN A 6 11.88 8.02 25.76
C GLN A 6 12.14 8.47 24.32
N ASN A 7 13.35 8.22 23.82
CA ASN A 7 13.66 8.38 22.41
C ASN A 7 12.80 7.41 21.60
N LYS A 8 11.89 7.94 20.78
CA LYS A 8 11.06 7.15 19.87
C LYS A 8 11.83 6.91 18.58
N ILE A 9 12.05 5.65 18.22
CA ILE A 9 12.62 5.25 16.93
C ILE A 9 11.44 4.87 16.02
N ALA A 10 11.36 5.48 14.85
CA ALA A 10 10.43 5.09 13.78
C ALA A 10 11.21 4.35 12.69
N ILE A 11 10.75 3.15 12.33
CA ILE A 11 11.38 2.31 11.31
C ILE A 11 10.43 2.24 10.12
N LEU A 12 10.90 2.71 8.95
CA LEU A 12 10.18 2.55 7.69
C LEU A 12 10.61 1.23 7.05
N ILE A 13 9.65 0.34 6.82
CA ILE A 13 9.88 -0.97 6.20
C ILE A 13 9.10 -1.12 4.92
N GLY A 14 9.75 -1.70 3.91
CA GLY A 14 9.09 -2.08 2.66
C GLY A 14 8.24 -3.34 2.82
N ALA A 15 7.31 -3.55 1.87
CA ALA A 15 6.42 -4.72 1.84
C ALA A 15 7.14 -6.08 1.88
N GLY A 16 8.41 -6.13 1.45
CA GLY A 16 9.23 -7.34 1.51
C GLY A 16 9.54 -7.85 2.92
N ALA A 17 9.43 -6.99 3.95
CA ALA A 17 9.64 -7.36 5.35
C ALA A 17 8.36 -7.85 6.05
N VAL A 18 7.22 -7.84 5.34
CA VAL A 18 5.90 -8.14 5.89
C VAL A 18 5.34 -9.39 5.22
N GLN A 19 4.85 -10.33 6.03
CA GLN A 19 4.10 -11.49 5.55
C GLN A 19 2.72 -11.05 5.09
N ASN A 20 2.23 -11.64 4.00
CA ASN A 20 0.91 -11.33 3.42
C ASN A 20 0.71 -9.84 3.06
N ALA A 21 1.80 -9.09 2.81
CA ALA A 21 1.74 -7.64 2.53
C ALA A 21 0.80 -7.26 1.38
N TRP A 22 0.68 -8.15 0.39
CA TRP A 22 -0.18 -7.96 -0.76
C TRP A 22 -1.64 -8.33 -0.50
N GLU A 23 -1.94 -9.20 0.46
CA GLU A 23 -3.29 -9.76 0.59
C GLU A 23 -4.36 -8.69 0.86
N PRO A 24 -4.15 -7.68 1.74
CA PRO A 24 -5.13 -6.61 1.93
C PRO A 24 -5.32 -5.73 0.70
N VAL A 25 -4.31 -5.65 -0.17
CA VAL A 25 -4.41 -4.95 -1.45
C VAL A 25 -5.22 -5.80 -2.42
N LEU A 26 -4.87 -7.08 -2.57
CA LEU A 26 -5.53 -8.02 -3.49
C LEU A 26 -7.00 -8.22 -3.13
N SER A 27 -7.35 -8.27 -1.84
CA SER A 27 -8.74 -8.35 -1.41
C SER A 27 -9.58 -7.20 -1.91
N CYS A 28 -9.02 -5.99 -2.05
CA CYS A 28 -9.73 -4.85 -2.62
C CYS A 28 -9.97 -5.01 -4.13
N PHE A 29 -8.98 -5.49 -4.87
CA PHE A 29 -9.09 -5.65 -6.32
C PHE A 29 -9.99 -6.82 -6.71
N ARG A 30 -9.92 -7.94 -5.97
CA ARG A 30 -10.71 -9.14 -6.26
C ARG A 30 -12.22 -8.89 -6.23
N LEU A 31 -12.69 -7.94 -5.42
CA LEU A 31 -14.10 -7.55 -5.36
C LEU A 31 -14.63 -6.99 -6.70
N ILE A 32 -13.75 -6.40 -7.52
CA ILE A 32 -14.11 -5.75 -8.77
C ILE A 32 -13.70 -6.60 -9.97
N ASN A 33 -12.53 -7.25 -9.87
CA ASN A 33 -11.83 -7.83 -11.01
C ASN A 33 -11.76 -9.36 -10.99
N GLY A 34 -12.32 -10.03 -9.98
CA GLY A 34 -12.32 -11.50 -9.88
C GLY A 34 -11.24 -12.05 -8.94
N ALA A 35 -11.43 -13.29 -8.49
CA ALA A 35 -10.56 -13.93 -7.49
C ALA A 35 -9.15 -14.26 -8.03
N GLU A 36 -9.01 -14.37 -9.35
CA GLU A 36 -7.78 -14.66 -10.09
C GLU A 36 -6.74 -13.54 -10.02
N ILE A 37 -7.09 -12.36 -9.49
CA ILE A 37 -6.15 -11.26 -9.36
C ILE A 37 -5.03 -11.61 -8.37
N ASP A 38 -3.81 -11.57 -8.91
CA ASP A 38 -2.56 -11.70 -8.18
C ASP A 38 -1.80 -10.36 -8.10
N SER A 39 -0.66 -10.37 -7.40
CA SER A 39 0.15 -9.17 -7.20
C SER A 39 0.68 -8.58 -8.50
N TYR A 40 0.99 -9.41 -9.49
CA TYR A 40 1.46 -8.95 -10.81
C TYR A 40 0.37 -8.20 -11.56
N THR A 41 -0.85 -8.76 -11.56
CA THR A 41 -2.00 -8.15 -12.21
C THR A 41 -2.41 -6.86 -11.53
N ALA A 42 -2.44 -6.83 -10.20
CA ALA A 42 -2.69 -5.61 -9.44
C ALA A 42 -1.63 -4.52 -9.75
N ASN A 43 -0.35 -4.89 -9.78
CA ASN A 43 0.72 -3.96 -10.16
C ASN A 43 0.55 -3.42 -11.59
N PHE A 44 0.16 -4.27 -12.53
CA PHE A 44 -0.12 -3.85 -13.89
C PHE A 44 -1.27 -2.81 -13.95
N LEU A 45 -2.34 -3.03 -13.18
CA LEU A 45 -3.46 -2.08 -13.10
C LEU A 45 -3.00 -0.72 -12.53
N PHE A 46 -2.20 -0.72 -11.46
CA PHE A 46 -1.59 0.51 -10.94
C PHE A 46 -0.72 1.22 -11.97
N ALA A 47 0.14 0.46 -12.68
CA ALA A 47 1.01 1.02 -13.70
C ALA A 47 0.20 1.65 -14.85
N LYS A 48 -0.90 1.01 -15.27
CA LYS A 48 -1.82 1.55 -16.27
C LYS A 48 -2.39 2.90 -15.82
N SER A 49 -2.85 3.02 -14.57
CA SER A 49 -3.37 4.28 -14.04
C SER A 49 -2.30 5.39 -13.97
N ILE A 50 -1.08 5.06 -13.56
CA ILE A 50 0.04 6.02 -13.57
C ILE A 50 0.36 6.50 -14.99
N CYS A 51 0.36 5.58 -15.96
CA CYS A 51 0.57 5.93 -17.36
C CYS A 51 -0.54 6.83 -17.89
N ALA A 52 -1.80 6.55 -17.57
CA ALA A 52 -2.95 7.38 -17.94
C ALA A 52 -2.83 8.80 -17.37
N LEU A 53 -2.54 8.92 -16.07
CA LEU A 53 -2.28 10.22 -15.42
C LEU A 53 -1.17 11.00 -16.13
N ARG A 54 -0.06 10.33 -16.47
CA ARG A 54 1.09 10.94 -17.15
C ARG A 54 0.78 11.32 -18.59
N LEU A 55 -0.11 10.58 -19.26
CA LEU A 55 -0.54 10.88 -20.62
C LEU A 55 -1.43 12.13 -20.63
N TYR A 56 -2.48 12.12 -19.81
CA TYR A 56 -3.48 13.19 -19.79
C TYR A 56 -2.93 14.50 -19.21
N SER A 57 -1.92 14.46 -18.34
CA SER A 57 -1.28 15.67 -17.81
C SER A 57 -0.52 16.50 -18.85
N LYS A 58 -0.24 15.95 -20.04
CA LYS A 58 0.52 16.62 -21.09
C LYS A 58 -0.33 17.47 -22.03
N SER A 59 -1.65 17.42 -21.95
CA SER A 59 -2.54 18.11 -22.90
C SER A 59 -3.74 18.73 -22.22
N LEU A 60 -4.05 19.98 -22.58
CA LEU A 60 -5.26 20.68 -22.13
C LEU A 60 -6.54 19.94 -22.54
N LYS A 61 -6.52 19.20 -23.65
CA LYS A 61 -7.65 18.37 -24.10
C LYS A 61 -7.89 17.14 -23.21
N GLY A 62 -6.89 16.72 -22.46
CA GLY A 62 -6.95 15.58 -21.55
C GLY A 62 -7.35 15.94 -20.12
N MET A 63 -7.65 17.20 -19.82
CA MET A 63 -7.89 17.65 -18.43
C MET A 63 -9.09 16.96 -17.77
N ALA A 64 -10.15 16.65 -18.52
CA ALA A 64 -11.29 15.91 -18.00
C ALA A 64 -10.87 14.49 -17.58
N GLN A 65 -10.21 13.75 -18.48
CA GLN A 65 -9.73 12.39 -18.21
C GLN A 65 -8.65 12.38 -17.11
N LEU A 66 -7.82 13.42 -17.02
CA LEU A 66 -6.84 13.58 -15.94
C LEU A 66 -7.53 13.67 -14.58
N ASN A 67 -8.61 14.44 -14.48
CA ASN A 67 -9.36 14.60 -13.24
C ASN A 67 -10.08 13.30 -12.87
N GLU A 68 -10.75 12.66 -13.83
CA GLU A 68 -11.40 11.35 -13.62
C GLU A 68 -10.41 10.29 -13.12
N GLU A 69 -9.26 10.15 -13.79
CA GLU A 69 -8.24 9.18 -13.40
C GLU A 69 -7.63 9.52 -12.03
N ARG A 70 -7.45 10.81 -11.72
CA ARG A 70 -6.95 11.27 -10.41
C ARG A 70 -7.92 10.93 -9.30
N ASP A 71 -9.21 11.18 -9.51
CA ASP A 71 -10.25 10.89 -8.52
C ASP A 71 -10.35 9.38 -8.26
N MET A 72 -10.29 8.57 -9.33
CA MET A 72 -10.25 7.11 -9.22
C MET A 72 -9.03 6.63 -8.42
N VAL A 73 -7.82 7.15 -8.71
CA VAL A 73 -6.59 6.78 -7.99
C VAL A 73 -6.66 7.21 -6.52
N ASN A 74 -7.22 8.37 -6.22
CA ASN A 74 -7.40 8.84 -4.85
C ASN A 74 -8.36 7.93 -4.06
N ALA A 75 -9.51 7.59 -4.63
CA ALA A 75 -10.46 6.67 -4.01
C ALA A 75 -9.85 5.29 -3.77
N MET A 76 -9.12 4.76 -4.76
CA MET A 76 -8.42 3.48 -4.66
C MET A 76 -7.37 3.51 -3.54
N LYS A 77 -6.60 4.59 -3.43
CA LYS A 77 -5.62 4.79 -2.36
C LYS A 77 -6.30 4.77 -0.99
N GLU A 78 -7.43 5.45 -0.83
CA GLU A 78 -8.16 5.48 0.45
C GLU A 78 -8.64 4.08 0.87
N ILE A 79 -9.22 3.33 -0.07
CA ILE A 79 -9.70 1.97 0.15
C ILE A 79 -8.54 1.04 0.54
N VAL A 80 -7.44 1.07 -0.22
CA VAL A 80 -6.25 0.25 0.06
C VAL A 80 -5.65 0.61 1.41
N CYS A 81 -5.54 1.91 1.73
CA CYS A 81 -5.06 2.38 3.04
C CYS A 81 -5.94 1.86 4.19
N LEU A 82 -7.27 1.90 4.03
CA LEU A 82 -8.18 1.38 5.04
C LEU A 82 -8.02 -0.13 5.22
N SER A 83 -7.93 -0.88 4.11
CA SER A 83 -7.71 -2.33 4.13
C SER A 83 -6.40 -2.69 4.84
N LEU A 84 -5.30 -1.98 4.56
CA LEU A 84 -4.01 -2.16 5.21
C LEU A 84 -4.09 -1.87 6.72
N LYS A 85 -4.76 -0.79 7.13
CA LYS A 85 -4.96 -0.46 8.55
C LYS A 85 -5.74 -1.56 9.27
N ASN A 86 -6.83 -2.04 8.67
CA ASN A 86 -7.64 -3.11 9.24
C ASN A 86 -6.85 -4.42 9.34
N ALA A 87 -6.08 -4.76 8.30
CA ALA A 87 -5.24 -5.95 8.29
C ALA A 87 -4.11 -5.89 9.34
N GLN A 88 -3.56 -4.71 9.61
CA GLN A 88 -2.62 -4.50 10.71
C GLN A 88 -3.30 -4.66 12.07
N GLN A 89 -4.47 -4.02 12.28
CA GLN A 89 -5.21 -4.10 13.53
C GLN A 89 -5.68 -5.53 13.87
N ASN A 90 -6.04 -6.29 12.85
CA ASN A 90 -6.52 -7.67 13.00
C ASN A 90 -5.39 -8.72 12.99
N GLY A 91 -4.12 -8.30 12.96
CA GLY A 91 -2.97 -9.19 12.98
C GLY A 91 -2.79 -10.05 11.72
N THR A 92 -3.41 -9.66 10.60
CA THR A 92 -3.22 -10.31 9.29
C THR A 92 -1.85 -9.97 8.70
N LEU A 93 -1.43 -8.71 8.84
CA LEU A 93 -0.08 -8.28 8.50
C LEU A 93 0.85 -8.58 9.67
N LYS A 94 1.80 -9.47 9.43
CA LYS A 94 2.82 -9.87 10.41
C LYS A 94 4.21 -9.54 9.91
N PRO A 95 5.15 -9.19 10.79
CA PRO A 95 6.56 -9.15 10.40
C PRO A 95 6.99 -10.55 9.91
N ARG A 96 7.95 -10.57 8.98
CA ARG A 96 8.65 -11.82 8.62
C ARG A 96 9.64 -12.20 9.71
N GLU A 97 9.89 -13.48 9.88
CA GLU A 97 10.83 -14.01 10.87
C GLU A 97 12.24 -13.44 10.68
N GLU A 98 12.67 -13.28 9.43
CA GLU A 98 13.97 -12.67 9.12
C GLU A 98 14.03 -11.21 9.56
N PHE A 99 12.92 -10.48 9.44
CA PHE A 99 12.84 -9.10 9.91
C PHE A 99 12.84 -9.02 11.44
N GLU A 100 12.12 -9.90 12.12
CA GLU A 100 12.15 -9.98 13.59
C GLU A 100 13.57 -10.31 14.10
N SER A 101 14.27 -11.24 13.44
CA SER A 101 15.66 -11.57 13.77
C SER A 101 16.60 -10.36 13.63
N ILE A 102 16.45 -9.58 12.55
CA ILE A 102 17.23 -8.36 12.35
C ILE A 102 16.94 -7.33 13.46
N LEU A 103 15.67 -7.09 13.79
CA LEU A 103 15.31 -6.15 14.85
C LEU A 103 15.85 -6.57 16.21
N ASN A 104 15.76 -7.86 16.54
CA ASN A 104 16.29 -8.42 17.78
C ASN A 104 17.81 -8.27 17.89
N ASN A 105 18.54 -8.27 16.77
CA ASN A 105 20.00 -8.08 16.78
C ASN A 105 20.43 -6.61 16.78
N LEU A 106 19.60 -5.70 16.25
CA LEU A 106 19.96 -4.30 16.05
C LEU A 106 19.44 -3.35 17.14
N LEU A 107 18.34 -3.70 17.80
CA LEU A 107 17.61 -2.78 18.68
C LEU A 107 17.43 -3.29 20.11
N PHE A 108 17.56 -4.60 20.31
CA PHE A 108 17.39 -5.29 21.59
C PHE A 108 18.69 -6.01 21.98
#